data_AF-A0A3E0PCE2-F1
#
_entry.id   AF-A0A3E0PCE2-F1
#
_cell.length_a   1.000
_cell.length_b   1.000
_cell.length_c   1.000
_cell.angle_alpha   90.00
_cell.angle_beta   90.00
_cell.angle_gamma   90.00
#
_symmetry.space_group_name_H-M   'P 1'
#
loop_
_entity.id
_entity.type
_entity.pdbx_description
1 polymer ?
#
loop_
_entity_poly.entity_id
_entity_poly.type
_entity_poly.pdbx_seq_one_letter_code
_entity_poly.pdbx_strand_id
1 'polypeptide(L)'
;MENSKSRFTRGKWGIRTPSSLSSLSSLSSLSFLSCASCLFLLVSLISAQSGGQFEIKKSVISNGGGISSGGIFSLDSTIGEPFAGTQSTGGPFSLTGGYRAGSAPVVAQNFAVFDFDGDGRTDASVFRPNPTNLLDNPAPEGSSSQWWLLRSSDQGTLGLTFGFPSDVLVPADYTGDGKADIAFWRPSTGQWFILRSEDLTFFAFPFGGNGDIPAPGDFDGDGTADPAVFRPSSGTWFIFRSSDQQVSVVPFGVSVDKPIVADYDGDGMDDVAVFRSPDNQFWLLRSSQGVKAFQFGSPGDRTAVGDWTGDGKADVAFYRPSNSSWFVIRSEDDSFFSFPWGVSGDIPAPGDYDGDGRTDPAIWRPGDRTWYIFGSTNGFQAINFGATGDLPLPSSVSVQ
;
A
#
# COMPACT_ATOMS: atom_id res chain seq x y z
N MET A 1 21.44 61.86 -0.12
CA MET A 1 22.86 62.21 0.12
C MET A 1 23.46 61.10 0.97
N GLU A 2 24.56 60.56 0.47
CA GLU A 2 25.49 59.58 1.06
C GLU A 2 24.96 58.28 1.71
N ASN A 3 24.83 57.25 0.86
CA ASN A 3 24.96 55.85 1.25
C ASN A 3 26.44 55.45 1.19
N SER A 4 27.02 55.03 2.32
CA SER A 4 28.35 54.41 2.37
C SER A 4 28.27 52.92 2.71
N LYS A 5 29.15 52.16 2.06
CA LYS A 5 29.16 50.70 1.90
C LYS A 5 29.81 50.00 3.10
N SER A 6 29.39 48.77 3.40
CA SER A 6 30.31 47.72 3.85
C SER A 6 29.81 46.31 3.49
N ARG A 7 30.58 45.64 2.62
CA ARG A 7 30.52 44.19 2.33
C ARG A 7 31.16 43.40 3.48
N PHE A 8 30.63 42.23 3.80
CA PHE A 8 31.30 41.20 4.61
C PHE A 8 31.59 39.96 3.75
N THR A 9 32.81 39.43 3.86
CA THR A 9 33.23 38.11 3.32
C THR A 9 34.01 37.32 4.37
N ARG A 10 33.90 35.98 4.24
CA ARG A 10 34.33 34.85 5.08
C ARG A 10 35.70 34.92 5.78
N GLY A 11 35.78 34.32 6.98
CA GLY A 11 37.02 33.88 7.63
C GLY A 11 36.85 32.53 8.35
N LYS A 12 37.68 31.53 7.98
CA LYS A 12 37.92 30.24 8.64
C LYS A 12 38.96 30.39 9.75
N TRP A 13 38.84 29.67 10.87
CA TRP A 13 39.96 29.39 11.79
C TRP A 13 39.87 27.96 12.36
N GLY A 14 40.99 27.25 12.29
CA GLY A 14 41.24 25.97 12.98
C GLY A 14 42.47 26.12 13.89
N ILE A 15 42.54 25.34 14.97
CA ILE A 15 43.59 25.41 16.01
C ILE A 15 44.39 24.10 16.06
N ARG A 16 45.72 24.24 16.13
CA ARG A 16 46.75 23.18 16.13
C ARG A 16 47.12 22.72 17.56
N THR A 17 47.63 21.49 17.64
CA THR A 17 48.19 20.80 18.81
C THR A 17 49.67 21.14 19.08
N PRO A 18 50.19 20.97 20.32
CA PRO A 18 51.62 21.04 20.62
C PRO A 18 52.29 19.65 20.71
N SER A 19 53.61 19.68 20.57
CA SER A 19 54.52 18.56 20.29
C SER A 19 55.38 18.10 21.47
N SER A 20 55.88 16.87 21.35
CA SER A 20 57.10 16.25 21.90
C SER A 20 57.02 15.47 23.22
N LEU A 21 57.41 14.19 23.12
CA LEU A 21 57.76 13.25 24.18
C LEU A 21 59.20 12.79 23.92
N SER A 22 60.03 12.74 24.95
CA SER A 22 61.31 12.03 24.94
C SER A 22 61.62 11.41 26.31
N SER A 23 62.14 10.18 26.23
CA SER A 23 62.93 9.40 27.20
C SER A 23 62.21 8.49 28.21
N LEU A 24 62.62 7.20 28.13
CA LEU A 24 62.37 6.10 29.06
C LEU A 24 63.25 6.25 30.32
N SER A 25 62.75 5.81 31.49
CA SER A 25 63.43 4.86 32.40
C SER A 25 62.78 4.77 33.78
N SER A 26 63.02 3.63 34.44
CA SER A 26 62.85 3.28 35.86
C SER A 26 61.49 2.83 36.40
N LEU A 27 61.46 1.52 36.66
CA LEU A 27 60.79 0.81 37.75
C LEU A 27 60.78 1.60 39.07
N SER A 28 59.66 1.59 39.81
CA SER A 28 59.53 0.77 41.03
C SER A 28 58.29 1.15 41.87
N SER A 29 57.70 0.10 42.44
CA SER A 29 56.99 0.01 43.73
C SER A 29 55.56 0.54 43.91
N LEU A 30 54.65 -0.44 44.08
CA LEU A 30 53.70 -0.64 45.20
C LEU A 30 52.84 0.58 45.65
N SER A 31 51.54 0.51 45.92
CA SER A 31 50.57 -0.58 46.02
C SER A 31 49.26 0.01 46.59
N PHE A 32 48.15 -0.68 46.35
CA PHE A 32 46.87 -0.65 47.08
C PHE A 32 45.87 0.50 46.89
N LEU A 33 44.72 0.07 46.35
CA LEU A 33 43.34 0.48 46.60
C LEU A 33 42.75 1.69 45.85
N SER A 34 41.63 1.36 45.19
CA SER A 34 40.54 2.20 44.68
C SER A 34 40.62 2.68 43.23
N CYS A 35 39.46 2.63 42.56
CA CYS A 35 39.14 3.14 41.22
C CYS A 35 39.63 2.34 40.00
N ALA A 36 39.03 1.16 39.78
CA ALA A 36 38.79 0.66 38.43
C ALA A 36 37.40 1.12 37.98
N SER A 37 37.29 2.39 37.59
CA SER A 37 36.17 2.94 36.83
C SER A 37 36.81 3.89 35.81
N CYS A 38 36.42 3.75 34.54
CA CYS A 38 37.01 4.37 33.35
C CYS A 38 38.21 3.63 32.71
N LEU A 39 37.94 2.51 32.03
CA LEU A 39 38.34 2.32 30.62
C LEU A 39 37.80 0.97 30.11
N PHE A 40 36.66 0.95 29.43
CA PHE A 40 36.30 0.02 28.35
C PHE A 40 34.93 0.48 27.83
N LEU A 41 34.98 1.51 26.99
CA LEU A 41 33.83 1.96 26.22
C LEU A 41 34.22 1.80 24.75
N LEU A 42 34.19 0.55 24.27
CA LEU A 42 33.99 0.20 22.87
C LEU A 42 33.78 -1.32 22.76
N VAL A 43 32.80 -1.68 21.93
CA VAL A 43 32.40 -3.04 21.51
C VAL A 43 31.51 -3.81 22.49
N SER A 44 30.20 -3.69 22.29
CA SER A 44 29.27 -4.82 22.44
C SER A 44 28.16 -4.64 21.41
N LEU A 45 28.24 -5.46 20.36
CA LEU A 45 27.16 -5.66 19.40
C LEU A 45 25.88 -6.04 20.14
N ILE A 46 24.75 -5.51 19.65
CA ILE A 46 23.42 -5.87 20.08
C ILE A 46 23.20 -7.34 19.72
N SER A 47 23.35 -8.23 20.70
CA SER A 47 22.61 -9.48 20.71
C SER A 47 21.23 -9.18 21.28
N ALA A 48 20.19 -9.45 20.52
CA ALA A 48 18.83 -9.42 21.04
C ALA A 48 18.75 -10.42 22.21
N GLN A 49 18.53 -9.93 23.43
CA GLN A 49 18.21 -10.80 24.56
C GLN A 49 16.79 -11.33 24.36
N SER A 50 16.68 -12.60 23.97
CA SER A 50 15.46 -13.39 24.05
C SER A 50 15.56 -14.29 25.30
N GLY A 51 14.54 -14.25 26.18
CA GLY A 51 14.35 -15.27 27.22
C GLY A 51 14.53 -14.89 28.70
N GLY A 52 14.40 -13.62 29.09
CA GLY A 52 14.35 -13.23 30.51
C GLY A 52 12.93 -13.26 31.10
N GLN A 53 12.77 -13.65 32.37
CA GLN A 53 11.53 -13.40 33.12
C GLN A 53 11.49 -11.93 33.57
N PHE A 54 10.40 -11.23 33.24
CA PHE A 54 10.16 -9.85 33.65
C PHE A 54 9.00 -9.79 34.65
N GLU A 55 9.17 -9.01 35.72
CA GLU A 55 8.12 -8.72 36.72
C GLU A 55 7.51 -7.35 36.42
N ILE A 56 6.21 -7.29 36.10
CA ILE A 56 5.48 -6.03 35.94
C ILE A 56 4.71 -5.75 37.24
N LYS A 57 5.11 -4.71 37.98
CA LYS A 57 4.35 -4.22 39.14
C LYS A 57 3.35 -3.15 38.70
N LYS A 58 2.06 -3.48 38.77
CA LYS A 58 0.95 -2.55 38.49
C LYS A 58 0.58 -1.77 39.75
N SER A 59 0.73 -0.44 39.72
CA SER A 59 0.02 0.47 40.62
C SER A 59 -1.19 1.04 39.88
N VAL A 60 -2.40 0.80 40.39
CA VAL A 60 -3.63 1.38 39.84
C VAL A 60 -3.93 2.68 40.60
N ILE A 61 -3.96 3.80 39.89
CA ILE A 61 -4.81 4.94 40.26
C ILE A 61 -6.03 4.83 39.37
N SER A 62 -7.20 4.53 39.95
CA SER A 62 -8.48 4.63 39.25
C SER A 62 -9.43 5.47 40.10
N ASN A 63 -10.01 6.50 39.48
CA ASN A 63 -11.22 7.15 39.98
C ASN A 63 -12.37 6.77 39.02
N GLY A 64 -13.36 6.03 39.55
CA GLY A 64 -14.73 5.82 39.02
C GLY A 64 -14.91 4.63 38.05
N GLY A 65 -15.92 3.77 38.15
CA GLY A 65 -17.03 3.64 39.12
C GLY A 65 -17.86 2.36 38.87
N GLY A 66 -18.47 1.81 39.94
CA GLY A 66 -19.50 0.76 39.90
C GLY A 66 -19.22 -0.48 40.76
N ILE A 67 -20.25 -0.99 41.46
CA ILE A 67 -20.24 -2.23 42.28
C ILE A 67 -20.91 -3.36 41.48
N SER A 68 -20.33 -4.56 41.49
CA SER A 68 -20.99 -5.80 41.05
C SER A 68 -20.91 -6.87 42.15
N SER A 69 -21.98 -7.66 42.34
CA SER A 69 -22.05 -8.74 43.34
C SER A 69 -22.63 -10.02 42.75
N GLY A 70 -21.92 -11.15 42.91
CA GLY A 70 -22.33 -12.51 42.52
C GLY A 70 -21.62 -13.06 41.28
N GLY A 71 -21.04 -14.26 41.36
CA GLY A 71 -20.37 -14.99 40.25
C GLY A 71 -18.85 -15.19 40.41
N ILE A 72 -18.26 -16.03 39.55
CA ILE A 72 -16.80 -16.10 39.36
C ILE A 72 -16.42 -15.02 38.34
N PHE A 73 -15.44 -14.19 38.67
CA PHE A 73 -14.95 -13.10 37.81
C PHE A 73 -13.55 -13.42 37.28
N SER A 74 -13.33 -13.17 35.99
CA SER A 74 -12.00 -13.01 35.40
C SER A 74 -11.83 -11.55 35.00
N LEU A 75 -10.67 -10.97 35.32
CA LEU A 75 -10.32 -9.58 35.03
C LEU A 75 -9.22 -9.59 33.97
N ASP A 76 -9.55 -9.22 32.73
CA ASP A 76 -8.58 -8.89 31.69
C ASP A 76 -8.75 -7.41 31.33
N SER A 77 -7.69 -6.63 31.50
CA SER A 77 -7.67 -5.21 31.17
C SER A 77 -7.27 -4.99 29.72
N THR A 78 -8.04 -4.19 28.97
CA THR A 78 -7.57 -3.48 27.78
C THR A 78 -7.04 -2.10 28.17
N ILE A 79 -5.95 -1.65 27.53
CA ILE A 79 -5.55 -0.24 27.46
C ILE A 79 -5.89 0.20 26.04
N GLY A 80 -6.66 1.27 25.89
CA GLY A 80 -7.05 1.84 24.60
C GLY A 80 -8.45 1.40 24.14
N GLU A 81 -9.29 2.40 23.87
CA GLU A 81 -10.66 2.41 23.34
C GLU A 81 -11.87 2.18 24.28
N PRO A 82 -12.85 3.12 24.31
CA PRO A 82 -14.12 2.98 25.00
C PRO A 82 -15.20 2.41 24.07
N PHE A 83 -15.32 1.09 23.97
CA PHE A 83 -16.50 0.48 23.35
C PHE A 83 -17.66 0.43 24.36
N ALA A 84 -18.50 1.47 24.36
CA ALA A 84 -19.83 1.39 24.96
C ALA A 84 -20.77 0.59 24.03
N GLY A 85 -20.61 -0.74 24.02
CA GLY A 85 -21.54 -1.66 23.39
C GLY A 85 -22.72 -2.00 24.29
N THR A 86 -23.84 -2.41 23.68
CA THR A 86 -25.08 -2.81 24.36
C THR A 86 -24.89 -4.03 25.28
N GLN A 87 -25.67 -4.02 26.37
CA GLN A 87 -25.71 -5.01 27.44
C GLN A 87 -25.79 -6.46 26.94
N SER A 88 -24.84 -7.32 27.35
CA SER A 88 -24.95 -8.78 27.17
C SER A 88 -25.42 -9.42 28.49
N THR A 89 -26.49 -10.22 28.47
CA THR A 89 -27.02 -10.93 29.66
C THR A 89 -27.14 -12.44 29.42
N GLY A 90 -26.48 -13.24 30.27
CA GLY A 90 -26.82 -14.65 30.56
C GLY A 90 -25.94 -15.73 29.88
N GLY A 91 -25.16 -16.46 30.69
CA GLY A 91 -24.44 -17.69 30.30
C GLY A 91 -22.91 -17.57 30.24
N PRO A 92 -22.15 -18.69 30.32
CA PRO A 92 -20.70 -18.67 30.18
C PRO A 92 -20.31 -18.34 28.74
N PHE A 93 -19.43 -17.35 28.56
CA PHE A 93 -18.83 -17.02 27.27
C PHE A 93 -17.31 -17.23 27.33
N SER A 94 -16.71 -17.53 26.18
CA SER A 94 -15.25 -17.60 25.99
C SER A 94 -14.87 -16.54 24.98
N LEU A 95 -13.95 -15.66 25.34
CA LEU A 95 -13.38 -14.67 24.44
C LEU A 95 -11.93 -15.06 24.15
N THR A 96 -11.59 -15.31 22.89
CA THR A 96 -10.21 -15.54 22.44
C THR A 96 -9.61 -14.17 22.11
N GLY A 97 -8.78 -13.61 22.99
CA GLY A 97 -8.10 -12.33 22.77
C GLY A 97 -6.73 -12.52 22.12
N GLY A 98 -6.52 -11.90 20.96
CA GLY A 98 -5.20 -11.72 20.34
C GLY A 98 -4.52 -10.42 20.80
N TYR A 99 -3.19 -10.40 20.80
CA TYR A 99 -2.40 -9.17 20.93
C TYR A 99 -2.54 -8.34 19.65
N ARG A 100 -2.96 -7.07 19.73
CA ARG A 100 -2.50 -6.05 18.76
C ARG A 100 -1.25 -5.42 19.36
N ALA A 101 -0.10 -5.65 18.73
CA ALA A 101 1.10 -4.91 19.08
C ALA A 101 0.81 -3.42 18.88
N GLY A 102 1.12 -2.60 19.89
CA GLY A 102 1.10 -1.15 19.71
C GLY A 102 1.99 -0.80 18.53
N SER A 103 1.48 0.02 17.62
CA SER A 103 2.19 0.48 16.44
C SER A 103 3.54 1.04 16.85
N ALA A 104 4.60 0.33 16.50
CA ALA A 104 5.85 0.98 16.17
C ALA A 104 5.53 2.08 15.13
N PRO A 105 6.30 3.17 15.05
CA PRO A 105 6.14 4.09 13.91
C PRO A 105 6.11 3.24 12.66
N VAL A 106 4.95 3.25 11.97
CA VAL A 106 4.76 2.53 10.73
C VAL A 106 5.75 3.19 9.78
N VAL A 107 6.88 2.54 9.54
CA VAL A 107 7.59 2.74 8.28
C VAL A 107 6.51 2.40 7.25
N ALA A 108 6.14 3.36 6.40
CA ALA A 108 5.20 3.13 5.31
C ALA A 108 5.60 1.82 4.64
N GLN A 109 4.83 0.76 4.90
CA GLN A 109 5.00 -0.51 4.22
C GLN A 109 4.39 -0.22 2.86
N ASN A 110 5.22 -0.02 1.85
CA ASN A 110 4.74 0.10 0.49
C ASN A 110 4.24 -1.30 0.11
N PHE A 111 2.98 -1.61 0.40
CA PHE A 111 2.42 -2.91 0.10
C PHE A 111 2.34 -3.07 -1.42
N ALA A 112 2.91 -4.16 -1.93
CA ALA A 112 2.82 -4.44 -3.34
C ALA A 112 1.35 -4.59 -3.73
N VAL A 113 0.91 -3.82 -4.74
CA VAL A 113 -0.45 -3.95 -5.25
C VAL A 113 -0.67 -5.38 -5.75
N PHE A 114 -1.86 -5.93 -5.49
CA PHE A 114 -2.21 -7.31 -5.88
C PHE A 114 -1.28 -8.39 -5.28
N ASP A 115 -0.77 -8.17 -4.07
CA ASP A 115 -0.17 -9.22 -3.24
C ASP A 115 -1.28 -10.00 -2.50
N PHE A 116 -1.63 -11.19 -2.98
CA PHE A 116 -2.74 -11.97 -2.42
C PHE A 116 -2.29 -12.97 -1.35
N ASP A 117 -0.98 -13.19 -1.16
CA ASP A 117 -0.46 -14.13 -0.17
C ASP A 117 0.30 -13.48 0.99
N GLY A 118 0.59 -12.19 0.89
CA GLY A 118 1.19 -11.33 1.91
C GLY A 118 2.71 -11.43 1.97
N ASP A 119 3.36 -11.77 0.86
CA ASP A 119 4.82 -11.90 0.79
C ASP A 119 5.56 -10.62 0.37
N GLY A 120 4.81 -9.52 0.18
CA GLY A 120 5.32 -8.21 -0.18
C GLY A 120 5.60 -8.08 -1.68
N ARG A 121 5.01 -8.94 -2.52
CA ARG A 121 5.17 -8.91 -3.98
C ARG A 121 3.83 -9.00 -4.69
N THR A 122 3.75 -8.33 -5.83
CA THR A 122 2.64 -8.46 -6.76
C THR A 122 2.57 -9.89 -7.29
N ASP A 123 1.41 -10.52 -7.14
CA ASP A 123 1.12 -11.82 -7.74
C ASP A 123 0.61 -11.68 -9.17
N ALA A 124 1.13 -12.51 -10.07
CA ALA A 124 0.58 -12.63 -11.41
C ALA A 124 -0.84 -13.20 -11.33
N SER A 125 -1.84 -12.40 -11.70
CA SER A 125 -3.24 -12.77 -11.56
C SER A 125 -4.05 -12.43 -12.80
N VAL A 126 -5.08 -13.22 -13.06
CA VAL A 126 -5.99 -13.01 -14.18
C VAL A 126 -7.45 -13.20 -13.76
N PHE A 127 -8.31 -12.38 -14.34
CA PHE A 127 -9.75 -12.60 -14.35
C PHE A 127 -10.17 -13.19 -15.70
N ARG A 128 -10.93 -14.28 -15.66
CA ARG A 128 -11.49 -14.95 -16.84
C ARG A 128 -12.99 -14.67 -16.90
N PRO A 129 -13.44 -13.74 -17.75
CA PRO A 129 -14.86 -13.49 -17.95
C PRO A 129 -15.53 -14.71 -18.58
N ASN A 130 -16.60 -15.20 -17.97
CA ASN A 130 -17.39 -16.30 -18.53
C ASN A 130 -18.88 -15.89 -18.68
N PRO A 131 -19.39 -15.74 -19.92
CA PRO A 131 -20.77 -15.34 -20.16
C PRO A 131 -21.78 -16.48 -19.98
N THR A 132 -21.32 -17.73 -19.98
CA THR A 132 -22.19 -18.89 -19.75
C THR A 132 -22.14 -19.27 -18.28
N ASN A 133 -23.31 -19.32 -17.64
CA ASN A 133 -23.42 -19.94 -16.33
C ASN A 133 -22.96 -21.39 -16.47
N LEU A 134 -21.95 -21.79 -15.70
CA LEU A 134 -21.53 -23.19 -15.64
C LEU A 134 -22.76 -23.94 -15.10
N LEU A 135 -23.41 -24.75 -15.94
CA LEU A 135 -24.57 -25.54 -15.52
C LEU A 135 -24.15 -26.34 -14.27
N ASP A 136 -24.89 -26.17 -13.17
CA ASP A 136 -24.60 -26.66 -11.82
C ASP A 136 -23.58 -25.87 -10.98
N ASN A 137 -23.49 -24.54 -11.12
CA ASN A 137 -22.51 -23.75 -10.35
C ASN A 137 -22.89 -23.55 -8.86
N PRO A 138 -22.19 -24.16 -7.88
CA PRO A 138 -22.36 -23.83 -6.47
C PRO A 138 -21.62 -22.54 -6.07
N ALA A 139 -21.02 -21.82 -7.02
CA ALA A 139 -20.22 -20.63 -6.73
C ALA A 139 -21.03 -19.54 -6.00
N PRO A 140 -20.37 -18.76 -5.13
CA PRO A 140 -21.01 -17.68 -4.40
C PRO A 140 -21.85 -16.79 -5.31
N GLU A 141 -23.07 -16.44 -4.86
CA GLU A 141 -23.97 -15.52 -5.57
C GLU A 141 -24.38 -15.96 -6.99
N GLY A 142 -24.12 -17.21 -7.39
CA GLY A 142 -24.38 -17.66 -8.76
C GLY A 142 -23.36 -17.14 -9.78
N SER A 143 -22.19 -16.71 -9.30
CA SER A 143 -21.05 -16.22 -10.09
C SER A 143 -20.73 -17.15 -11.26
N SER A 144 -20.19 -16.63 -12.36
CA SER A 144 -19.78 -17.43 -13.52
C SER A 144 -18.31 -17.26 -13.91
N SER A 145 -17.72 -16.11 -13.60
CA SER A 145 -16.36 -15.76 -14.00
C SER A 145 -15.34 -16.22 -12.97
N GLN A 146 -14.09 -16.40 -13.41
CA GLN A 146 -13.06 -17.03 -12.59
C GLN A 146 -11.91 -16.07 -12.31
N TRP A 147 -11.35 -16.19 -11.11
CA TRP A 147 -10.08 -15.60 -10.72
C TRP A 147 -9.03 -16.69 -10.69
N TRP A 148 -7.86 -16.40 -11.23
CA TRP A 148 -6.69 -17.27 -11.17
C TRP A 148 -5.49 -16.46 -10.71
N LEU A 149 -4.83 -16.92 -9.66
CA LEU A 149 -3.71 -16.21 -9.04
C LEU A 149 -2.53 -17.16 -8.94
N LEU A 150 -1.35 -16.68 -9.32
CA LEU A 150 -0.09 -17.38 -9.15
C LEU A 150 0.69 -16.67 -8.05
N ARG A 151 0.75 -17.33 -6.90
CA ARG A 151 1.42 -16.83 -5.70
C ARG A 151 2.92 -16.73 -5.90
N SER A 152 3.48 -15.57 -5.63
CA SER A 152 4.89 -15.27 -5.84
C SER A 152 5.78 -16.06 -4.87
N SER A 153 5.30 -16.29 -3.65
CA SER A 153 6.04 -16.94 -2.56
C SER A 153 6.40 -18.40 -2.82
N ASP A 154 5.49 -19.17 -3.42
CA ASP A 154 5.62 -20.63 -3.58
C ASP A 154 5.21 -21.16 -4.96
N GLN A 155 4.85 -20.28 -5.89
CA GLN A 155 4.36 -20.62 -7.24
C GLN A 155 3.08 -21.47 -7.24
N GLY A 156 2.37 -21.53 -6.11
CA GLY A 156 1.09 -22.18 -5.98
C GLY A 156 0.01 -21.39 -6.71
N THR A 157 -0.90 -22.10 -7.38
CA THR A 157 -2.02 -21.49 -8.09
C THR A 157 -3.31 -21.61 -7.28
N LEU A 158 -4.01 -20.48 -7.11
CA LEU A 158 -5.39 -20.44 -6.62
C LEU A 158 -6.32 -20.15 -7.80
N GLY A 159 -7.37 -20.96 -7.96
CA GLY A 159 -8.41 -20.77 -8.96
C GLY A 159 -9.78 -20.86 -8.30
N LEU A 160 -10.63 -19.84 -8.51
CA LEU A 160 -11.97 -19.80 -7.92
C LEU A 160 -12.96 -19.08 -8.85
N THR A 161 -14.25 -19.32 -8.63
CA THR A 161 -15.32 -18.65 -9.37
C THR A 161 -15.95 -17.57 -8.49
N PHE A 162 -15.85 -16.32 -8.92
CA PHE A 162 -16.44 -15.17 -8.20
C PHE A 162 -16.67 -14.00 -9.16
N GLY A 163 -17.90 -13.48 -9.20
CA GLY A 163 -18.32 -12.39 -10.07
C GLY A 163 -18.79 -12.78 -11.47
N PHE A 164 -19.19 -11.77 -12.24
CA PHE A 164 -19.68 -11.84 -13.61
C PHE A 164 -18.81 -11.02 -14.57
N PRO A 165 -18.92 -11.26 -15.90
CA PRO A 165 -18.14 -10.52 -16.90
C PRO A 165 -18.36 -9.00 -16.90
N SER A 166 -19.49 -8.53 -16.37
CA SER A 166 -19.87 -7.12 -16.33
C SER A 166 -19.40 -6.39 -15.07
N ASP A 167 -18.84 -7.11 -14.09
CA ASP A 167 -18.37 -6.51 -12.86
C ASP A 167 -17.01 -5.81 -13.08
N VAL A 168 -16.75 -4.74 -12.33
CA VAL A 168 -15.49 -3.98 -12.38
C VAL A 168 -14.57 -4.52 -11.29
N LEU A 169 -13.37 -4.96 -11.65
CA LEU A 169 -12.42 -5.55 -10.72
C LEU A 169 -11.79 -4.46 -9.85
N VAL A 170 -11.80 -4.66 -8.53
CA VAL A 170 -11.27 -3.70 -7.54
C VAL A 170 -10.50 -4.39 -6.39
N PRO A 171 -9.58 -5.34 -6.64
CA PRO A 171 -8.79 -5.94 -5.56
C PRO A 171 -8.00 -4.90 -4.77
N ALA A 172 -8.05 -5.02 -3.45
CA ALA A 172 -7.33 -4.22 -2.47
C ALA A 172 -7.47 -4.89 -1.09
N ASP A 173 -6.71 -4.48 -0.08
CA ASP A 173 -6.87 -5.00 1.29
C ASP A 173 -8.04 -4.32 2.02
N TYR A 174 -9.25 -4.88 1.96
CA TYR A 174 -10.43 -4.30 2.62
C TYR A 174 -10.61 -4.82 4.06
N THR A 175 -9.72 -5.67 4.55
CA THR A 175 -9.80 -6.28 5.89
C THR A 175 -8.66 -5.84 6.83
N GLY A 176 -7.64 -5.18 6.29
CA GLY A 176 -6.46 -4.71 7.00
C GLY A 176 -5.54 -5.84 7.43
N ASP A 177 -5.53 -6.97 6.69
CA ASP A 177 -4.72 -8.14 7.00
C ASP A 177 -3.35 -8.14 6.31
N GLY A 178 -3.08 -7.12 5.49
CA GLY A 178 -1.86 -6.93 4.72
C GLY A 178 -1.86 -7.66 3.39
N LYS A 179 -3.01 -8.16 2.93
CA LYS A 179 -3.15 -8.88 1.64
C LYS A 179 -4.27 -8.28 0.82
N ALA A 180 -4.09 -8.28 -0.49
CA ALA A 180 -5.16 -7.96 -1.41
C ALA A 180 -6.30 -9.00 -1.28
N ASP A 181 -7.51 -8.50 -1.07
CA ASP A 181 -8.74 -9.28 -1.22
C ASP A 181 -9.15 -9.33 -2.68
N ILE A 182 -9.79 -10.44 -3.06
CA ILE A 182 -10.43 -10.53 -4.37
C ILE A 182 -11.75 -9.76 -4.32
N ALA A 183 -11.88 -8.73 -5.13
CA ALA A 183 -13.05 -7.86 -5.07
C ALA A 183 -13.53 -7.37 -6.43
N PHE A 184 -14.84 -7.13 -6.51
CA PHE A 184 -15.45 -6.47 -7.65
C PHE A 184 -16.56 -5.49 -7.21
N TRP A 185 -16.79 -4.48 -8.03
CA TRP A 185 -17.91 -3.56 -7.95
C TRP A 185 -18.88 -3.82 -9.09
N ARG A 186 -20.17 -3.91 -8.79
CA ARG A 186 -21.22 -4.22 -9.76
C ARG A 186 -21.91 -2.96 -10.24
N PRO A 187 -21.72 -2.53 -11.51
CA PRO A 187 -22.28 -1.27 -12.00
C PRO A 187 -23.81 -1.20 -12.01
N SER A 188 -24.47 -2.34 -12.17
CA SER A 188 -25.94 -2.41 -12.24
C SER A 188 -26.63 -2.16 -10.89
N THR A 189 -25.92 -2.39 -9.77
CA THR A 189 -26.48 -2.26 -8.42
C THR A 189 -25.70 -1.31 -7.51
N GLY A 190 -24.48 -0.91 -7.88
CA GLY A 190 -23.58 -0.15 -7.02
C GLY A 190 -23.06 -0.94 -5.83
N GLN A 191 -23.07 -2.28 -5.90
CA GLN A 191 -22.63 -3.14 -4.81
C GLN A 191 -21.16 -3.52 -4.96
N TRP A 192 -20.43 -3.45 -3.85
CA TRP A 192 -19.11 -4.02 -3.69
C TRP A 192 -19.25 -5.44 -3.16
N PHE A 193 -18.43 -6.35 -3.66
CA PHE A 193 -18.32 -7.73 -3.19
C PHE A 193 -16.86 -8.02 -2.91
N ILE A 194 -16.57 -8.33 -1.65
CA ILE A 194 -15.21 -8.56 -1.15
C ILE A 194 -15.11 -10.02 -0.73
N LEU A 195 -14.25 -10.78 -1.39
CA LEU A 195 -13.88 -12.14 -1.01
C LEU A 195 -12.58 -12.07 -0.22
N ARG A 196 -12.71 -12.38 1.07
CA ARG A 196 -11.69 -12.24 2.10
C ARG A 196 -10.50 -13.16 1.88
N SER A 197 -9.29 -12.61 1.95
CA SER A 197 -8.02 -13.33 1.78
C SER A 197 -7.81 -14.37 2.90
N GLU A 198 -8.37 -14.15 4.10
CA GLU A 198 -8.09 -14.96 5.28
C GLU A 198 -8.83 -16.30 5.30
N ASP A 199 -10.04 -16.34 4.74
CA ASP A 199 -10.92 -17.52 4.84
C ASP A 199 -11.79 -17.81 3.61
N LEU A 200 -11.67 -17.03 2.53
CA LEU A 200 -12.43 -17.18 1.28
C LEU A 200 -13.96 -17.12 1.47
N THR A 201 -14.44 -16.51 2.56
CA THR A 201 -15.83 -16.08 2.65
C THR A 201 -15.96 -14.66 2.08
N PHE A 202 -17.18 -14.24 1.74
CA PHE A 202 -17.39 -12.92 1.17
C PHE A 202 -18.43 -12.11 1.94
N PHE A 203 -18.29 -10.78 1.87
CA PHE A 203 -19.32 -9.83 2.27
C PHE A 203 -19.59 -8.85 1.13
N ALA A 204 -20.74 -8.18 1.20
CA ALA A 204 -21.16 -7.22 0.18
C ALA A 204 -21.91 -6.05 0.79
N PHE A 205 -21.73 -4.87 0.22
CA PHE A 205 -22.38 -3.64 0.67
C PHE A 205 -22.61 -2.67 -0.49
N PRO A 206 -23.68 -1.84 -0.44
CA PRO A 206 -23.94 -0.86 -1.48
C PRO A 206 -23.11 0.43 -1.23
N PHE A 207 -22.31 0.83 -2.20
CA PHE A 207 -21.64 2.13 -2.17
C PHE A 207 -21.35 2.64 -3.60
N GLY A 208 -21.83 3.84 -3.91
CA GLY A 208 -21.87 4.39 -5.27
C GLY A 208 -23.16 4.08 -6.02
N GLY A 209 -23.23 4.54 -7.27
CA GLY A 209 -24.40 4.38 -8.13
C GLY A 209 -24.04 4.19 -9.60
N ASN A 210 -25.06 4.00 -10.43
CA ASN A 210 -24.90 3.80 -11.87
C ASN A 210 -24.17 4.99 -12.51
N GLY A 211 -23.09 4.70 -13.26
CA GLY A 211 -22.24 5.68 -13.91
C GLY A 211 -21.09 6.21 -13.06
N ASP A 212 -21.02 5.84 -11.78
CA ASP A 212 -19.84 6.08 -10.97
C ASP A 212 -18.70 5.10 -11.38
N ILE A 213 -17.45 5.51 -11.17
CA ILE A 213 -16.24 4.73 -11.46
C ILE A 213 -15.61 4.34 -10.11
N PRO A 214 -15.48 3.05 -9.77
CA PRO A 214 -14.88 2.64 -8.51
C PRO A 214 -13.36 2.83 -8.55
N ALA A 215 -12.79 3.27 -7.43
CA ALA A 215 -11.39 3.62 -7.30
C ALA A 215 -10.96 3.50 -5.83
N PRO A 216 -10.85 2.27 -5.28
CA PRO A 216 -10.45 2.06 -3.89
C PRO A 216 -9.01 2.53 -3.63
N GLY A 217 -8.72 2.82 -2.37
CA GLY A 217 -7.39 3.19 -1.86
C GLY A 217 -7.46 3.51 -0.37
N ASP A 218 -6.34 3.56 0.33
CA ASP A 218 -6.27 3.92 1.76
C ASP A 218 -6.22 5.45 1.91
N PHE A 219 -7.37 6.13 1.86
CA PHE A 219 -7.42 7.60 1.85
C PHE A 219 -7.31 8.22 3.24
N ASP A 220 -7.34 7.43 4.31
CA ASP A 220 -7.26 7.90 5.69
C ASP A 220 -6.05 7.36 6.48
N GLY A 221 -5.21 6.55 5.83
CA GLY A 221 -3.90 6.11 6.30
C GLY A 221 -3.97 5.07 7.41
N ASP A 222 -5.04 4.27 7.45
CA ASP A 222 -5.25 3.25 8.48
C ASP A 222 -4.70 1.86 8.10
N GLY A 223 -4.20 1.73 6.87
CA GLY A 223 -3.67 0.49 6.28
C GLY A 223 -4.74 -0.38 5.63
N THR A 224 -6.00 0.08 5.56
CA THR A 224 -7.13 -0.61 4.95
C THR A 224 -7.63 0.19 3.75
N ALA A 225 -7.92 -0.50 2.66
CA ALA A 225 -8.50 0.12 1.47
C ALA A 225 -9.93 0.60 1.75
N ASP A 226 -10.16 1.89 1.49
CA ASP A 226 -11.48 2.50 1.54
C ASP A 226 -12.22 2.27 0.20
N PRO A 227 -13.48 1.80 0.24
CA PRO A 227 -14.35 1.82 -0.91
C PRO A 227 -14.60 3.26 -1.37
N ALA A 228 -14.18 3.58 -2.58
CA ALA A 228 -14.35 4.92 -3.15
C ALA A 228 -14.88 4.88 -4.58
N VAL A 229 -15.64 5.92 -4.94
CA VAL A 229 -16.16 6.10 -6.30
C VAL A 229 -15.98 7.54 -6.77
N PHE A 230 -15.59 7.70 -8.03
CA PHE A 230 -15.65 8.98 -8.74
C PHE A 230 -16.95 9.05 -9.53
N ARG A 231 -17.73 10.12 -9.34
CA ARG A 231 -18.94 10.42 -10.12
C ARG A 231 -18.63 11.42 -11.22
N PRO A 232 -18.54 11.00 -12.50
CA PRO A 232 -18.18 11.91 -13.58
C PRO A 232 -19.23 13.00 -13.80
N SER A 233 -20.52 12.68 -13.62
CA SER A 233 -21.62 13.64 -13.85
C SER A 233 -21.56 14.89 -12.96
N SER A 234 -20.90 14.82 -11.81
CA SER A 234 -20.68 15.95 -10.91
C SER A 234 -19.21 16.28 -10.66
N GLY A 235 -18.26 15.50 -11.19
CA GLY A 235 -16.84 15.65 -10.89
C GLY A 235 -16.53 15.51 -9.41
N THR A 236 -17.15 14.52 -8.74
CA THR A 236 -17.11 14.40 -7.27
C THR A 236 -16.73 13.00 -6.85
N TRP A 237 -15.82 12.90 -5.89
CA TRP A 237 -15.46 11.66 -5.22
C TRP A 237 -16.31 11.45 -3.98
N PHE A 238 -16.67 10.20 -3.73
CA PHE A 238 -17.26 9.72 -2.50
C PHE A 238 -16.36 8.60 -1.97
N ILE A 239 -15.85 8.74 -0.76
CA ILE A 239 -14.90 7.82 -0.14
C ILE A 239 -15.48 7.36 1.18
N PHE A 240 -15.66 6.05 1.36
CA PHE A 240 -16.15 5.48 2.60
C PHE A 240 -14.98 5.03 3.47
N ARG A 241 -14.61 5.88 4.44
CA ARG A 241 -13.45 5.69 5.29
C ARG A 241 -13.63 4.49 6.22
N SER A 242 -12.70 3.56 6.16
CA SER A 242 -12.68 2.30 6.89
C SER A 242 -12.49 2.52 8.40
N SER A 243 -11.66 3.51 8.78
CA SER A 243 -11.33 3.81 10.16
C SER A 243 -12.52 4.28 11.01
N ASP A 244 -13.44 5.07 10.44
CA ASP A 244 -14.54 5.73 11.16
C ASP A 244 -15.93 5.59 10.53
N GLN A 245 -16.03 4.86 9.41
CA GLN A 245 -17.27 4.59 8.67
C GLN A 245 -17.99 5.87 8.22
N GLN A 246 -17.27 6.98 8.03
CA GLN A 246 -17.83 8.21 7.46
C GLN A 246 -17.57 8.32 5.97
N VAL A 247 -18.47 9.02 5.28
CA VAL A 247 -18.29 9.34 3.85
C VAL A 247 -17.63 10.70 3.69
N SER A 248 -16.45 10.72 3.11
CA SER A 248 -15.80 11.94 2.60
C SER A 248 -16.34 12.28 1.21
N VAL A 249 -16.66 13.55 0.98
CA VAL A 249 -17.17 14.06 -0.31
C VAL A 249 -16.21 15.11 -0.84
N VAL A 250 -15.55 14.81 -1.96
CA VAL A 250 -14.45 15.64 -2.48
C VAL A 250 -14.78 16.09 -3.91
N PRO A 251 -15.14 17.37 -4.13
CA PRO A 251 -15.44 17.90 -5.46
C PRO A 251 -14.15 18.17 -6.25
N PHE A 252 -13.59 17.11 -6.86
CA PHE A 252 -12.34 17.17 -7.59
C PHE A 252 -12.41 16.37 -8.91
N GLY A 253 -12.56 17.08 -10.02
CA GLY A 253 -12.57 16.52 -11.37
C GLY A 253 -13.70 17.07 -12.25
N VAL A 254 -13.79 16.54 -13.46
CA VAL A 254 -14.86 16.81 -14.44
C VAL A 254 -15.34 15.52 -15.12
N SER A 255 -16.36 15.59 -15.96
CA SER A 255 -17.05 14.39 -16.49
C SER A 255 -16.24 13.49 -17.42
N VAL A 256 -15.10 13.94 -17.91
CA VAL A 256 -14.20 13.14 -18.77
C VAL A 256 -13.02 12.55 -17.99
N ASP A 257 -12.92 12.90 -16.71
CA ASP A 257 -11.80 12.53 -15.87
C ASP A 257 -11.91 11.06 -15.43
N LYS A 258 -10.74 10.47 -15.21
CA LYS A 258 -10.53 9.05 -14.96
C LYS A 258 -9.72 8.91 -13.66
N PRO A 259 -10.19 8.18 -12.63
CA PRO A 259 -9.50 8.11 -11.35
C PRO A 259 -8.14 7.41 -11.47
N ILE A 260 -7.14 7.90 -10.74
CA ILE A 260 -5.76 7.36 -10.67
C ILE A 260 -5.22 7.48 -9.24
N VAL A 261 -5.76 6.67 -8.33
CA VAL A 261 -5.47 6.70 -6.89
C VAL A 261 -4.07 6.15 -6.60
N ALA A 262 -3.29 6.85 -5.77
CA ALA A 262 -2.03 6.43 -5.18
C ALA A 262 -1.52 7.49 -4.18
N ASP A 263 -0.59 7.15 -3.28
CA ASP A 263 0.13 8.12 -2.42
C ASP A 263 1.21 8.89 -3.23
N TYR A 264 0.88 10.08 -3.78
CA TYR A 264 1.82 10.88 -4.57
C TYR A 264 2.68 11.82 -3.73
N ASP A 265 2.45 11.92 -2.42
CA ASP A 265 3.18 12.85 -1.56
C ASP A 265 3.98 12.21 -0.41
N GLY A 266 3.83 10.90 -0.24
CA GLY A 266 4.59 10.03 0.65
C GLY A 266 4.15 10.13 2.10
N ASP A 267 2.90 10.51 2.37
CA ASP A 267 2.38 10.65 3.72
C ASP A 267 1.69 9.39 4.26
N GLY A 268 1.63 8.33 3.45
CA GLY A 268 1.00 7.05 3.77
C GLY A 268 -0.51 7.05 3.54
N MET A 269 -1.07 8.07 2.89
CA MET A 269 -2.45 8.10 2.42
C MET A 269 -2.48 8.10 0.90
N ASP A 270 -3.36 7.29 0.32
CA ASP A 270 -3.68 7.38 -1.09
C ASP A 270 -4.38 8.71 -1.39
N ASP A 271 -3.96 9.37 -2.47
CA ASP A 271 -4.48 10.67 -2.86
C ASP A 271 -5.63 10.58 -3.87
N VAL A 272 -6.53 11.55 -3.78
CA VAL A 272 -7.54 11.80 -4.81
C VAL A 272 -6.87 12.36 -6.06
N ALA A 273 -6.90 11.62 -7.16
CA ALA A 273 -6.27 12.06 -8.40
C ALA A 273 -7.02 11.60 -9.65
N VAL A 274 -6.96 12.41 -10.70
CA VAL A 274 -7.60 12.12 -11.99
C VAL A 274 -6.69 12.36 -13.18
N PHE A 275 -6.86 11.52 -14.19
CA PHE A 275 -6.34 11.67 -15.54
C PHE A 275 -7.43 12.20 -16.47
N ARG A 276 -7.15 13.31 -17.16
CA ARG A 276 -8.05 13.95 -18.11
C ARG A 276 -7.64 13.63 -19.54
N SER A 277 -8.45 12.84 -20.23
CA SER A 277 -8.34 12.53 -21.66
C SER A 277 -9.34 13.40 -22.47
N PRO A 278 -9.01 13.87 -23.68
CA PRO A 278 -7.82 13.57 -24.49
C PRO A 278 -6.62 14.51 -24.25
N ASP A 279 -6.72 15.47 -23.34
CA ASP A 279 -5.66 16.48 -23.13
C ASP A 279 -4.41 15.90 -22.44
N ASN A 280 -4.49 14.70 -21.87
CA ASN A 280 -3.45 14.03 -21.10
C ASN A 280 -2.95 14.88 -19.92
N GLN A 281 -3.91 15.43 -19.16
CA GLN A 281 -3.61 16.19 -17.95
C GLN A 281 -3.76 15.31 -16.72
N PHE A 282 -2.82 15.42 -15.80
CA PHE A 282 -2.86 14.82 -14.48
C PHE A 282 -3.25 15.91 -13.49
N TRP A 283 -4.20 15.59 -12.62
CA TRP A 283 -4.65 16.44 -11.53
C TRP A 283 -4.59 15.62 -10.26
N LEU A 284 -3.70 15.97 -9.34
CA LEU A 284 -3.46 15.28 -8.08
C LEU A 284 -3.89 16.21 -6.95
N LEU A 285 -4.81 15.78 -6.09
CA LEU A 285 -5.13 16.45 -4.84
C LEU A 285 -4.42 15.70 -3.72
N ARG A 286 -3.19 16.13 -3.43
CA ARG A 286 -2.32 15.46 -2.49
C ARG A 286 -2.71 15.80 -1.05
N SER A 287 -2.92 14.81 -0.22
CA SER A 287 -3.44 14.86 1.15
C SER A 287 -2.72 15.90 2.01
N SER A 288 -1.38 15.94 1.96
CA SER A 288 -0.54 16.82 2.77
C SER A 288 0.05 18.02 2.00
N GLN A 289 0.08 17.95 0.66
CA GLN A 289 0.73 18.97 -0.19
C GLN A 289 -0.21 19.72 -1.15
N GLY A 290 -1.49 19.41 -1.16
CA GLY A 290 -2.51 20.05 -2.00
C GLY A 290 -2.37 19.77 -3.49
N VAL A 291 -2.99 20.63 -4.31
CA VAL A 291 -3.18 20.35 -5.74
C VAL A 291 -1.90 20.50 -6.56
N LYS A 292 -1.59 19.49 -7.37
CA LYS A 292 -0.59 19.51 -8.44
C LYS A 292 -1.26 19.14 -9.76
N ALA A 293 -1.02 19.93 -10.81
CA ALA A 293 -1.57 19.65 -12.12
C ALA A 293 -0.54 19.91 -13.22
N PHE A 294 -0.47 19.00 -14.17
CA PHE A 294 0.47 19.07 -15.29
C PHE A 294 -0.05 18.26 -16.48
N GLN A 295 0.56 18.45 -17.65
CA GLN A 295 0.24 17.69 -18.85
C GLN A 295 1.42 16.78 -19.19
N PHE A 296 1.14 15.51 -19.47
CA PHE A 296 2.17 14.56 -19.86
C PHE A 296 1.59 13.44 -20.73
N GLY A 297 2.30 13.05 -21.78
CA GLY A 297 1.88 11.97 -22.67
C GLY A 297 1.13 12.44 -23.92
N SER A 298 0.39 11.53 -24.52
CA SER A 298 -0.28 11.67 -25.80
C SER A 298 -1.58 10.86 -25.83
N PRO A 299 -2.57 11.25 -26.66
CA PRO A 299 -3.83 10.53 -26.72
C PRO A 299 -3.63 9.03 -27.00
N GLY A 300 -4.26 8.19 -26.19
CA GLY A 300 -4.17 6.73 -26.29
C GLY A 300 -3.11 6.08 -25.39
N ASP A 301 -2.33 6.87 -24.66
CA ASP A 301 -1.47 6.38 -23.58
C ASP A 301 -2.33 5.81 -22.42
N ARG A 302 -1.80 4.80 -21.74
CA ARG A 302 -2.45 4.09 -20.63
C ARG A 302 -1.70 4.38 -19.32
N THR A 303 -2.36 4.92 -18.30
CA THR A 303 -1.75 5.25 -17.01
C THR A 303 -1.21 4.02 -16.28
N ALA A 304 -0.07 4.18 -15.61
CA ALA A 304 0.70 3.12 -14.97
C ALA A 304 1.31 3.62 -13.65
N VAL A 305 0.51 4.31 -12.85
CA VAL A 305 0.95 4.94 -11.58
C VAL A 305 1.51 3.91 -10.61
N GLY A 306 2.54 4.29 -9.86
CA GLY A 306 3.20 3.48 -8.83
C GLY A 306 4.56 4.09 -8.45
N ASP A 307 5.24 3.62 -7.41
CA ASP A 307 6.59 4.09 -7.07
C ASP A 307 7.64 3.46 -8.00
N TRP A 308 8.01 4.12 -9.10
CA TRP A 308 8.96 3.59 -10.09
C TRP A 308 10.42 3.88 -9.73
N THR A 309 10.66 4.79 -8.79
CA THR A 309 12.00 5.25 -8.40
C THR A 309 12.49 4.69 -7.06
N GLY A 310 11.57 4.16 -6.25
CA GLY A 310 11.78 3.64 -4.91
C GLY A 310 11.98 4.75 -3.89
N ASP A 311 11.34 5.91 -4.07
CA ASP A 311 11.43 7.05 -3.15
C ASP A 311 10.32 7.05 -2.08
N GLY A 312 9.41 6.07 -2.13
CA GLY A 312 8.27 5.93 -1.24
C GLY A 312 7.07 6.78 -1.67
N LYS A 313 7.04 7.27 -2.92
CA LYS A 313 5.91 8.01 -3.48
C LYS A 313 5.54 7.46 -4.84
N ALA A 314 4.27 7.55 -5.16
CA ALA A 314 3.80 7.24 -6.49
C ALA A 314 4.33 8.25 -7.50
N ASP A 315 4.96 7.71 -8.54
CA ASP A 315 5.31 8.40 -9.77
C ASP A 315 4.13 8.33 -10.75
N VAL A 316 3.97 9.40 -11.55
CA VAL A 316 3.02 9.38 -12.66
C VAL A 316 3.67 8.76 -13.88
N ALA A 317 3.10 7.66 -14.38
CA ALA A 317 3.62 6.98 -15.55
C ALA A 317 2.53 6.59 -16.55
N PHE A 318 2.95 6.28 -17.77
CA PHE A 318 2.09 5.66 -18.78
C PHE A 318 2.83 4.68 -19.68
N TYR A 319 2.09 3.71 -20.19
CA TYR A 319 2.46 2.85 -21.32
C TYR A 319 1.85 3.41 -22.61
N ARG A 320 2.67 3.54 -23.65
CA ARG A 320 2.26 3.95 -25.00
C ARG A 320 2.11 2.73 -25.90
N PRO A 321 0.89 2.30 -26.24
CA PRO A 321 0.70 1.09 -27.04
C PRO A 321 1.23 1.21 -28.48
N SER A 322 1.33 2.42 -29.03
CA SER A 322 1.74 2.65 -30.42
C SER A 322 3.22 2.36 -30.69
N ASN A 323 4.06 2.33 -29.64
CA ASN A 323 5.48 2.04 -29.76
C ASN A 323 6.04 1.20 -28.58
N SER A 324 5.17 0.61 -27.77
CA SER A 324 5.53 -0.24 -26.63
C SER A 324 6.57 0.39 -25.69
N SER A 325 6.39 1.67 -25.39
CA SER A 325 7.31 2.42 -24.53
C SER A 325 6.60 2.90 -23.27
N TRP A 326 7.33 2.87 -22.17
CA TRP A 326 6.92 3.37 -20.86
C TRP A 326 7.55 4.72 -20.63
N PHE A 327 6.84 5.61 -19.96
CA PHE A 327 7.28 6.95 -19.60
C PHE A 327 6.90 7.20 -18.16
N VAL A 328 7.85 7.68 -17.36
CA VAL A 328 7.70 7.89 -15.93
C VAL A 328 8.13 9.31 -15.60
N ILE A 329 7.24 10.12 -15.02
CA ILE A 329 7.58 11.37 -14.35
C ILE A 329 7.90 11.05 -12.89
N ARG A 330 9.07 11.49 -12.51
CA ARG A 330 9.65 11.37 -11.18
C ARG A 330 8.95 12.30 -10.18
N SER A 331 8.51 11.73 -9.06
CA SER A 331 7.91 12.44 -7.93
C SER A 331 8.92 13.40 -7.28
N GLU A 332 10.22 13.10 -7.38
CA GLU A 332 11.27 13.81 -6.64
C GLU A 332 11.63 15.17 -7.24
N ASP A 333 11.59 15.29 -8.57
CA ASP A 333 12.09 16.47 -9.28
C ASP A 333 11.36 16.85 -10.58
N ASP A 334 10.25 16.18 -10.90
CA ASP A 334 9.45 16.36 -12.13
C ASP A 334 10.22 16.09 -13.44
N SER A 335 11.43 15.54 -13.39
CA SER A 335 12.09 15.00 -14.58
C SER A 335 11.41 13.71 -15.03
N PHE A 336 11.70 13.26 -16.25
CA PHE A 336 11.12 12.02 -16.75
C PHE A 336 12.18 11.14 -17.42
N PHE A 337 11.92 9.84 -17.41
CA PHE A 337 12.64 8.86 -18.22
C PHE A 337 11.66 7.99 -19.00
N SER A 338 12.18 7.30 -20.02
CA SER A 338 11.39 6.41 -20.86
C SER A 338 12.20 5.23 -21.33
N PHE A 339 11.55 4.09 -21.51
CA PHE A 339 12.21 2.87 -21.95
C PHE A 339 11.22 1.99 -22.74
N PRO A 340 11.70 1.23 -23.75
CA PRO A 340 10.87 0.26 -24.46
C PRO A 340 10.72 -1.03 -23.63
N TRP A 341 9.50 -1.52 -23.47
CA TRP A 341 9.23 -2.83 -22.89
C TRP A 341 7.90 -3.39 -23.39
N GLY A 342 7.94 -4.61 -23.92
CA GLY A 342 6.81 -5.25 -24.60
C GLY A 342 6.79 -5.04 -26.12
N VAL A 343 5.73 -5.53 -26.75
CA VAL A 343 5.44 -5.39 -28.19
C VAL A 343 3.96 -5.05 -28.43
N SER A 344 3.61 -4.72 -29.68
CA SER A 344 2.22 -4.43 -30.06
C SER A 344 1.29 -5.59 -29.69
N GLY A 345 0.22 -5.28 -28.97
CA GLY A 345 -0.78 -6.26 -28.51
C GLY A 345 -0.54 -6.76 -27.07
N ASP A 346 0.61 -6.46 -26.48
CA ASP A 346 0.85 -6.73 -25.06
C ASP A 346 -0.03 -5.83 -24.18
N ILE A 347 -0.49 -6.38 -23.06
CA ILE A 347 -1.28 -5.67 -22.05
C ILE A 347 -0.34 -5.27 -20.90
N PRO A 348 -0.18 -3.97 -20.62
CA PRO A 348 0.66 -3.48 -19.51
C PRO A 348 0.09 -3.91 -18.16
N ALA A 349 0.97 -4.41 -17.30
CA ALA A 349 0.63 -4.95 -16.00
C ALA A 349 1.72 -4.65 -14.96
N PRO A 350 2.00 -3.37 -14.66
CA PRO A 350 3.07 -2.99 -13.75
C PRO A 350 2.72 -3.33 -12.29
N GLY A 351 3.72 -3.66 -11.49
CA GLY A 351 3.60 -4.01 -10.07
C GLY A 351 4.98 -4.32 -9.47
N ASP A 352 5.09 -4.47 -8.16
CA ASP A 352 6.35 -4.82 -7.48
C ASP A 352 6.50 -6.34 -7.45
N TYR A 353 7.04 -6.92 -8.52
CA TYR A 353 7.13 -8.38 -8.67
C TYR A 353 8.34 -8.99 -7.98
N ASP A 354 9.29 -8.16 -7.52
CA ASP A 354 10.50 -8.62 -6.84
C ASP A 354 10.61 -8.27 -5.35
N GLY A 355 9.70 -7.42 -4.87
CA GLY A 355 9.50 -7.09 -3.46
C GLY A 355 10.52 -6.07 -2.96
N ASP A 356 11.04 -5.22 -3.84
CA ASP A 356 11.99 -4.18 -3.48
C ASP A 356 11.34 -2.82 -3.18
N GLY A 357 10.01 -2.77 -3.23
CA GLY A 357 9.20 -1.57 -3.03
C GLY A 357 9.06 -0.70 -4.27
N ARG A 358 9.55 -1.16 -5.43
CA ARG A 358 9.45 -0.43 -6.71
C ARG A 358 8.47 -1.10 -7.66
N THR A 359 7.82 -0.27 -8.46
CA THR A 359 7.00 -0.71 -9.58
C THR A 359 7.90 -1.21 -10.70
N ASP A 360 7.74 -2.48 -11.05
CA ASP A 360 8.44 -3.12 -12.15
C ASP A 360 7.64 -3.03 -13.45
N PRO A 361 8.31 -2.81 -14.60
CA PRO A 361 7.66 -2.93 -15.88
C PRO A 361 7.36 -4.39 -16.19
N ALA A 362 6.06 -4.66 -16.36
CA ALA A 362 5.56 -5.96 -16.73
C ALA A 362 4.45 -5.86 -17.77
N ILE A 363 4.37 -6.89 -18.61
CA ILE A 363 3.32 -7.05 -19.59
C ILE A 363 2.77 -8.48 -19.55
N TRP A 364 1.52 -8.65 -19.94
CA TRP A 364 0.94 -9.93 -20.30
C TRP A 364 0.76 -10.00 -21.82
N ARG A 365 1.26 -11.07 -22.44
CA ARG A 365 1.13 -11.30 -23.88
C ARG A 365 0.02 -12.32 -24.15
N PRO A 366 -1.14 -11.90 -24.69
CA PRO A 366 -2.25 -12.81 -24.96
C PRO A 366 -1.89 -13.93 -25.96
N GLY A 367 -0.97 -13.63 -26.89
CA GLY A 367 -0.61 -14.53 -27.99
C GLY A 367 0.11 -15.82 -27.54
N ASP A 368 0.86 -15.78 -26.44
CA ASP A 368 1.54 -16.96 -25.88
C ASP A 368 1.12 -17.27 -24.43
N ARG A 369 0.32 -16.41 -23.80
CA ARG A 369 -0.17 -16.49 -22.41
C ARG A 369 0.96 -16.34 -21.39
N THR A 370 1.93 -15.50 -21.70
CA THR A 370 3.13 -15.31 -20.88
C THR A 370 3.18 -13.91 -20.31
N TRP A 371 3.47 -13.83 -19.02
CA TRP A 371 3.87 -12.62 -18.32
C TRP A 371 5.36 -12.40 -18.57
N TYR A 372 5.72 -11.20 -19.02
CA TYR A 372 7.10 -10.77 -19.19
C TYR A 372 7.36 -9.62 -18.21
N ILE A 373 8.12 -9.93 -17.17
CA ILE A 373 8.40 -9.04 -16.04
C ILE A 373 9.88 -8.69 -16.08
N PHE A 374 10.22 -7.44 -15.77
CA PHE A 374 11.59 -7.03 -15.57
C PHE A 374 11.72 -6.42 -14.17
N GLY A 375 12.00 -7.29 -13.19
CA GLY A 375 12.22 -6.88 -11.81
C GLY A 375 13.40 -5.94 -11.71
N SER A 376 13.23 -4.85 -10.97
CA SER A 376 14.22 -3.80 -10.80
C SER A 376 15.51 -4.29 -10.13
N THR A 377 15.42 -5.33 -9.29
CA THR A 377 16.53 -5.99 -8.60
C THR A 377 16.83 -7.41 -9.10
N ASN A 378 15.81 -8.19 -9.44
CA ASN A 378 15.99 -9.59 -9.85
C ASN A 378 16.03 -9.82 -11.37
N GLY A 379 15.77 -8.78 -12.16
CA GLY A 379 15.89 -8.77 -13.60
C GLY A 379 14.75 -9.48 -14.34
N PHE A 380 15.06 -10.01 -15.52
CA PHE A 380 14.04 -10.55 -16.43
C PHE A 380 13.44 -11.88 -15.95
N GLN A 381 12.11 -11.96 -16.00
CA GLN A 381 11.33 -13.17 -15.78
C GLN A 381 10.27 -13.37 -16.87
N ALA A 382 10.01 -14.63 -17.20
CA ALA A 382 8.94 -15.03 -18.10
C ALA A 382 8.12 -16.16 -17.47
N ILE A 383 6.83 -15.92 -17.23
CA ILE A 383 5.94 -16.84 -16.53
C ILE A 383 4.77 -17.18 -17.44
N ASN A 384 4.62 -18.45 -17.83
CA ASN A 384 3.46 -18.88 -18.61
C ASN A 384 2.28 -19.13 -17.67
N PHE A 385 1.36 -18.17 -17.61
CA PHE A 385 0.22 -18.20 -16.69
C PHE A 385 -0.99 -17.45 -17.28
N GLY A 386 -2.16 -18.09 -17.17
CA GLY A 386 -3.42 -17.62 -17.76
C GLY A 386 -3.79 -18.33 -19.07
N ALA A 387 -4.88 -17.87 -19.68
CA ALA A 387 -5.47 -18.41 -20.89
C ALA A 387 -5.89 -17.28 -21.85
N THR A 388 -6.19 -17.64 -23.10
CA THR A 388 -6.70 -16.69 -24.08
C THR A 388 -8.05 -16.14 -23.66
N GLY A 389 -8.20 -14.81 -23.67
CA GLY A 389 -9.41 -14.11 -23.24
C GLY A 389 -9.38 -13.66 -21.78
N ASP A 390 -8.34 -14.02 -21.03
CA ASP A 390 -8.14 -13.55 -19.67
C ASP A 390 -7.78 -12.05 -19.65
N LEU A 391 -8.20 -11.36 -18.58
CA LEU A 391 -7.85 -10.00 -18.24
C LEU A 391 -6.76 -10.04 -17.16
N PRO A 392 -5.51 -9.59 -17.45
CA PRO A 392 -4.43 -9.60 -16.47
C PRO A 392 -4.62 -8.51 -15.40
N LEU A 393 -4.14 -8.82 -14.20
CA LEU A 393 -4.08 -7.93 -13.03
C LEU A 393 -2.67 -7.95 -12.43
N PRO A 394 -2.11 -6.80 -12.02
CA PRO A 394 -2.62 -5.45 -12.24
C PRO A 394 -2.73 -5.19 -13.74
N SER A 395 -3.79 -4.57 -14.25
CA SER A 395 -3.73 -4.01 -15.62
C SER A 395 -3.68 -2.51 -15.48
N SER A 396 -2.74 -1.90 -16.19
CA SER A 396 -2.70 -0.46 -16.29
C SER A 396 -4.02 -0.04 -16.95
N VAL A 397 -4.90 0.59 -16.17
CA VAL A 397 -6.11 1.30 -16.60
C VAL A 397 -7.42 0.47 -16.61
N SER A 398 -8.08 0.44 -15.44
CA SER A 398 -9.55 0.39 -15.22
C SER A 398 -10.30 1.57 -15.82
N VAL A 399 -9.80 2.09 -16.93
CA VAL A 399 -10.25 3.35 -17.51
C VAL A 399 -10.13 3.31 -19.03
N GLN A 400 -10.93 2.43 -19.63
CA GLN A 400 -11.35 2.59 -21.03
C GLN A 400 -12.33 3.76 -21.17
#